data_AF-A0AAN6QXF7-F1
#
_entry.id   AF-A0AAN6QXF7-F1
#
_cell.length_a   1.000
_cell.length_b   1.000
_cell.length_c   1.000
_cell.angle_alpha   90.00
_cell.angle_beta   90.00
_cell.angle_gamma   90.00
#
_symmetry.space_group_name_H-M   'P 1'
#
loop_
_entity.id
_entity.type
_entity.pdbx_description
1 polymer ?
#
loop_
_entity_poly.entity_id
_entity_poly.type
_entity_poly.pdbx_seq_one_letter_code
_entity_poly.pdbx_strand_id
1 'polypeptide(L)'
;MSGMGGVGKSETILQFVKRNRTPLHERLYAALWVDCGSEMTVRVDFRRISRLYDWNFGDDDILDGVKDRLVSSKTPILLILDNCDDSTVDYNRYIPNGD
;
A
#
# COMPACT_ATOMS: atom_id res chain seq x y z
N MET A 1 14.19 -2.90 1.54
CA MET A 1 15.14 -3.94 1.99
C MET A 1 15.02 -5.16 1.07
N SER A 2 15.99 -5.38 0.18
CA SER A 2 16.00 -6.52 -0.76
C SER A 2 16.60 -7.76 -0.10
N GLY A 3 16.08 -8.95 -0.40
CA GLY A 3 16.42 -10.21 0.29
C GLY A 3 15.44 -11.31 -0.09
N MET A 4 15.92 -12.56 -0.12
CA MET A 4 15.21 -13.72 -0.65
C MET A 4 13.79 -13.88 -0.10
N GLY A 5 12.85 -14.26 -0.99
CA GLY A 5 11.49 -14.62 -0.64
C GLY A 5 11.47 -15.72 0.43
N GLY A 6 10.58 -15.57 1.41
CA GLY A 6 10.44 -16.49 2.55
C GLY A 6 11.18 -16.10 3.83
N VAL A 7 12.05 -15.09 3.82
CA VAL A 7 12.75 -14.64 5.04
C VAL A 7 12.00 -13.50 5.69
N GLY A 8 10.95 -13.79 6.48
CA GLY A 8 10.48 -12.98 7.61
C GLY A 8 10.29 -11.46 7.45
N LYS A 9 10.22 -10.92 6.23
CA LYS A 9 10.12 -9.47 5.94
C LYS A 9 8.74 -8.96 6.25
N SER A 10 7.71 -9.64 5.76
CA SER A 10 6.33 -9.38 6.13
C SER A 10 6.18 -9.52 7.64
N GLU A 11 6.84 -10.50 8.26
CA GLU A 11 6.85 -10.68 9.72
C GLU A 11 7.59 -9.55 10.47
N THR A 12 8.69 -9.04 9.93
CA THR A 12 9.45 -7.91 10.50
C THR A 12 8.66 -6.60 10.39
N ILE A 13 8.00 -6.36 9.27
CA ILE A 13 7.10 -5.21 9.08
C ILE A 13 5.89 -5.33 10.01
N LEU A 14 5.28 -6.51 10.11
CA LEU A 14 4.19 -6.77 11.05
C LEU A 14 4.64 -6.59 12.51
N GLN A 15 5.84 -7.03 12.86
CA GLN A 15 6.43 -6.81 14.19
C GLN A 15 6.76 -5.34 14.42
N PHE A 16 7.23 -4.60 13.42
CA PHE A 16 7.45 -3.16 13.49
C PHE A 16 6.13 -2.42 13.72
N VAL A 17 5.08 -2.73 12.93
CA VAL A 17 3.73 -2.16 13.08
C VAL A 17 3.14 -2.53 14.44
N LYS A 18 3.29 -3.77 14.91
CA LYS A 18 2.82 -4.23 16.23
C LYS A 18 3.58 -3.59 17.40
N ARG A 19 4.91 -3.49 17.32
CA ARG A 19 5.76 -2.92 18.38
C ARG A 19 5.65 -1.41 18.48
N ASN A 20 5.43 -0.75 17.35
CA ASN A 20 5.26 0.71 17.30
C ASN A 20 3.77 1.10 17.25
N ARG A 21 2.85 0.18 17.57
CA ARG A 21 1.41 0.40 17.43
C ARG A 21 0.92 1.65 18.17
N THR A 22 1.42 1.95 19.37
CA THR A 22 1.02 3.14 20.14
C THR A 22 1.53 4.45 19.52
N PRO A 23 2.84 4.65 19.26
CA PRO A 23 3.33 5.87 18.61
C PRO A 23 2.94 5.99 17.13
N LEU A 24 2.71 4.88 16.42
CA LEU A 24 2.16 4.90 15.06
C LEU A 24 0.67 5.21 15.06
N HIS A 25 -0.13 4.78 16.04
CA HIS A 25 -1.55 5.12 16.10
C HIS A 25 -1.79 6.60 16.46
N GLU A 26 -0.83 7.24 17.17
CA GLU A 26 -0.83 8.69 17.38
C GLU A 26 -0.35 9.48 16.16
N ARG A 27 0.38 8.85 15.22
CA ARG A 27 1.04 9.52 14.08
C ARG A 27 0.62 9.04 12.69
N LEU A 28 -0.14 7.96 12.57
CA LEU A 28 -0.64 7.34 11.35
C LEU A 28 -2.09 6.96 11.59
N TYR A 29 -2.96 7.34 10.66
CA TYR A 29 -4.38 7.06 10.75
C TYR A 29 -4.73 5.65 10.21
N ALA A 30 -3.92 5.13 9.28
CA ALA A 30 -4.12 3.81 8.69
C ALA A 30 -2.81 3.20 8.14
N ALA A 31 -2.75 1.87 8.15
CA ALA A 31 -1.78 1.09 7.37
C ALA A 31 -2.55 0.30 6.30
N LEU A 32 -2.23 0.54 5.04
CA LEU A 32 -2.87 -0.08 3.88
C LEU A 32 -1.88 -1.07 3.25
N TRP A 33 -2.30 -2.31 3.07
CA TRP A 33 -1.48 -3.38 2.51
C TRP A 33 -1.94 -3.69 1.09
N VAL A 34 -1.00 -3.82 0.16
CA VAL A 34 -1.24 -4.18 -1.24
C VAL A 34 -0.37 -5.36 -1.62
N ASP A 35 -1.01 -6.44 -2.06
CA ASP A 35 -0.35 -7.62 -2.61
C ASP A 35 0.06 -7.39 -4.07
N CYS A 36 1.36 -7.20 -4.29
CA CYS A 36 1.93 -6.96 -5.61
C CYS A 36 2.38 -8.23 -6.35
N GLY A 37 1.89 -9.41 -5.93
CA GLY A 37 2.17 -10.68 -6.59
C GLY A 37 1.58 -10.80 -8.01
N SER A 38 0.60 -9.98 -8.37
CA SER A 38 0.08 -9.85 -9.74
C SER A 38 -0.61 -8.50 -9.95
N GLU A 39 -0.80 -8.07 -11.21
CA GLU A 39 -1.58 -6.86 -11.47
C GLU A 39 -3.05 -6.98 -11.01
N MET A 40 -3.60 -8.20 -11.06
CA MET A 40 -4.98 -8.45 -10.63
C MET A 40 -5.15 -8.26 -9.12
N THR A 41 -4.21 -8.78 -8.32
CA THR A 41 -4.24 -8.62 -6.85
C THR A 41 -4.07 -7.16 -6.45
N VAL A 42 -3.18 -6.42 -7.12
CA VAL A 42 -3.03 -4.98 -6.91
C VAL A 42 -4.34 -4.25 -7.18
N ARG A 43 -5.01 -4.50 -8.32
CA ARG A 43 -6.29 -3.86 -8.65
C ARG A 43 -7.39 -4.19 -7.65
N VAL A 44 -7.42 -5.41 -7.12
CA VAL A 44 -8.37 -5.82 -6.09
C VAL A 44 -8.13 -5.05 -4.79
N ASP A 45 -6.87 -4.94 -4.36
CA ASP A 45 -6.52 -4.22 -3.13
C ASP A 45 -6.75 -2.71 -3.25
N PHE A 46 -6.45 -2.12 -4.41
CA PHE A 46 -6.77 -0.71 -4.68
C PHE A 46 -8.29 -0.44 -4.67
N ARG A 47 -9.12 -1.33 -5.24
CA ARG A 47 -10.60 -1.26 -5.08
C ARG A 47 -11.05 -1.40 -3.64
N ARG A 48 -10.37 -2.25 -2.85
CA ARG A 48 -10.68 -2.40 -1.43
C ARG A 48 -10.36 -1.12 -0.66
N ILE A 49 -9.23 -0.49 -0.95
CA ILE A 49 -8.86 0.81 -0.38
C ILE A 49 -9.90 1.86 -0.76
N SER A 50 -10.28 1.98 -2.03
CA SER A 50 -11.28 2.98 -2.44
C SER A 50 -12.60 2.80 -1.68
N ARG A 51 -13.08 1.56 -1.52
CA ARG A 51 -14.29 1.26 -0.73
C ARG A 51 -14.16 1.57 0.76
N LEU A 52 -12.97 1.37 1.35
CA LEU A 52 -12.72 1.69 2.75
C LEU A 52 -12.93 3.18 3.06
N TYR A 53 -12.60 4.04 2.09
CA TYR A 53 -12.70 5.49 2.21
C TYR A 53 -13.91 6.10 1.47
N ASP A 54 -14.81 5.26 0.96
CA ASP A 54 -15.97 5.65 0.16
C ASP A 54 -15.60 6.53 -1.06
N TRP A 55 -14.51 6.15 -1.73
CA TRP A 55 -14.09 6.73 -3.00
C TRP A 55 -14.62 5.89 -4.17
N ASN A 56 -15.28 6.57 -5.11
CA ASN A 56 -15.87 5.94 -6.29
C ASN A 56 -15.02 6.24 -7.52
N PHE A 57 -14.51 5.18 -8.15
CA PHE A 57 -13.69 5.23 -9.37
C PHE A 57 -14.13 4.14 -10.33
N GLY A 58 -13.95 4.39 -11.63
CA GLY A 58 -14.06 3.36 -12.64
C GLY A 58 -12.92 2.35 -12.55
N ASP A 59 -13.08 1.23 -13.25
CA ASP A 59 -12.11 0.14 -13.28
C ASP A 59 -10.76 0.55 -13.89
N ASP A 60 -10.80 1.46 -14.86
CA ASP A 60 -9.62 2.01 -15.53
C ASP A 60 -8.91 3.06 -14.66
N ASP A 61 -9.67 3.83 -13.88
CA ASP A 61 -9.16 4.94 -13.06
C ASP A 61 -8.75 4.53 -11.64
N ILE A 62 -9.04 3.30 -11.22
CA ILE A 62 -8.92 2.89 -9.81
C ILE A 62 -7.52 3.11 -9.23
N LEU A 63 -6.48 2.83 -10.02
CA LEU A 63 -5.10 2.91 -9.56
C LEU A 63 -4.70 4.37 -9.34
N ASP A 64 -4.92 5.20 -10.35
CA ASP A 64 -4.54 6.62 -10.34
C ASP A 64 -5.42 7.41 -9.36
N GLY A 65 -6.74 7.18 -9.37
CA GLY A 65 -7.67 7.84 -8.47
C GLY A 65 -7.37 7.58 -7.00
N VAL A 66 -7.01 6.35 -6.63
CA VAL A 66 -6.61 6.04 -5.24
C VAL A 66 -5.28 6.69 -4.89
N LYS A 67 -4.27 6.65 -5.77
CA LYS A 67 -2.99 7.33 -5.53
C LYS A 67 -3.19 8.82 -5.31
N ASP A 68 -3.97 9.49 -6.14
CA ASP A 68 -4.24 10.93 -6.03
C ASP A 68 -4.90 11.28 -4.69
N ARG A 69 -5.83 10.45 -4.22
CA ARG A 69 -6.47 10.62 -2.91
C ARG A 69 -5.52 10.38 -1.75
N LEU A 70 -4.63 9.38 -1.86
CA LEU A 70 -3.61 9.11 -0.85
C LEU A 70 -2.59 10.25 -0.77
N VAL A 71 -2.15 10.82 -1.89
CA VAL A 71 -1.27 12.00 -1.93
C VAL A 71 -1.96 13.22 -1.32
N SER A 72 -3.22 13.44 -1.66
CA SER A 72 -4.02 14.56 -1.16
C SER A 72 -4.45 14.41 0.31
N SER A 73 -4.18 13.25 0.92
CA SER A 73 -4.59 12.97 2.28
C SER A 73 -3.80 13.83 3.27
N LYS A 74 -4.53 14.64 4.05
CA LYS A 74 -3.95 15.36 5.19
C LYS A 74 -3.64 14.45 6.37
N THR A 75 -4.21 13.24 6.37
CA THR A 75 -3.91 12.25 7.39
C THR A 75 -2.74 11.39 6.94
N PRO A 76 -1.78 11.13 7.85
CA PRO A 76 -0.64 10.30 7.54
C PRO A 76 -1.08 8.84 7.37
N ILE A 77 -0.81 8.27 6.19
CA ILE A 77 -1.15 6.90 5.82
C ILE A 77 0.13 6.16 5.47
N LEU A 78 0.28 4.94 5.97
CA LEU A 78 1.36 4.04 5.58
C LEU A 78 0.86 3.05 4.53
N LEU A 79 1.32 3.18 3.29
CA LEU A 79 1.07 2.20 2.23
C LEU A 79 2.22 1.19 2.20
N ILE A 80 1.88 -0.10 2.25
CA ILE A 80 2.82 -1.22 2.26
C ILE A 80 2.58 -2.03 0.98
N LEU A 81 3.61 -2.11 0.14
CA LEU A 81 3.64 -2.99 -1.03
C LEU A 81 4.36 -4.30 -0.64
N ASP A 82 3.65 -5.42 -0.73
CA ASP A 82 4.17 -6.76 -0.42
C ASP A 82 4.32 -7.59 -1.69
N ASN A 83 5.08 -8.69 -1.64
CA ASN A 83 5.39 -9.54 -2.81
C ASN A 83 6.00 -8.75 -4.00
N CYS A 84 6.87 -7.78 -3.69
CA CYS A 84 7.61 -7.00 -4.69
C CYS A 84 8.93 -7.67 -5.08
N ASP A 85 8.87 -8.92 -5.52
CA ASP A 85 10.05 -9.74 -5.86
C ASP A 85 10.32 -9.89 -7.37
N ASP A 86 9.40 -9.45 -8.24
CA ASP A 86 9.58 -9.47 -9.69
C ASP A 86 10.37 -8.24 -10.18
N SER A 87 11.63 -8.44 -10.58
CA SER A 87 12.50 -7.38 -11.09
C SER A 87 12.05 -6.75 -12.42
N THR A 88 11.10 -7.36 -13.12
CA THR A 88 10.55 -6.84 -14.38
C THR A 88 9.39 -5.87 -14.17
N VAL A 89 8.84 -5.82 -12.96
CA VAL A 89 7.73 -4.94 -12.60
C VAL A 89 8.26 -3.65 -12.00
N ASP A 90 7.88 -2.51 -12.59
CA ASP A 90 8.13 -1.21 -11.97
C ASP A 90 7.10 -0.94 -10.86
N TYR A 91 7.42 -1.34 -9.63
CA TYR A 91 6.55 -1.12 -8.46
C TYR A 91 6.41 0.35 -8.07
N ASN A 92 7.27 1.25 -8.58
CA ASN A 92 7.13 2.69 -8.32
C ASN A 92 5.81 3.25 -8.87
N ARG A 93 5.23 2.61 -9.90
CA ARG A 93 3.93 2.99 -10.47
C ARG A 93 2.76 2.89 -9.48
N TYR A 94 2.94 2.18 -8.37
CA TYR A 94 1.95 2.00 -7.31
C TYR A 94 2.15 2.96 -6.13
N ILE A 95 3.28 3.66 -6.08
CA ILE A 95 3.58 4.63 -5.02
C ILE A 95 2.80 5.92 -5.31
N PRO A 96 2.02 6.44 -4.35
CA PRO A 96 1.40 7.75 -4.48
C PRO A 96 2.51 8.81 -4.48
N ASN A 97 2.76 9.43 -5.64
CA ASN A 97 3.71 10.52 -5.78
C ASN A 97 2.94 11.82 -5.94
N GLY A 98 3.23 12.83 -5.12
CA GLY A 98 2.84 14.20 -5.43
C GLY A 98 3.82 14.79 -6.41
N ASP A 99 3.33 15.45 -7.46
CA ASP A 99 4.13 16.41 -8.22
C ASP A 99 4.58 17.58 -7.30
#